data_AF-A0A7W1LVG7-F1
#
_entry.id   AF-A0A7W1LVG7-F1
#
_cell.length_a   1.000
_cell.length_b   1.000
_cell.length_c   1.000
_cell.angle_alpha   90.00
_cell.angle_beta   90.00
_cell.angle_gamma   90.00
#
_symmetry.space_group_name_H-M   'P 1'
#
loop_
_entity.id
_entity.type
_entity.pdbx_description
1 polymer ?
#
loop_
_entity_poly.entity_id
_entity_poly.type
_entity_poly.pdbx_seq_one_letter_code
_entity_poly.pdbx_strand_id
1 'polypeptide(L)' 'MLLIEIERRCSDPLCNAKARVGLTKEDARLYCGFECEQCKRWNSDSLNERDAPDWWEELAITDM' A
#
# COMPACT_ATOMS: atom_id res chain seq x y z
N MET A 1 -5.42 -13.84 -1.17
CA MET A 1 -6.76 -13.21 -1.25
C MET A 1 -6.56 -11.72 -1.02
N LEU A 2 -6.89 -10.88 -2.01
CA LEU A 2 -6.72 -9.41 -1.91
C LEU A 2 -7.66 -8.86 -0.84
N LEU A 3 -7.16 -7.99 0.04
CA LEU A 3 -7.93 -7.46 1.17
C LEU A 3 -8.21 -5.97 1.05
N ILE A 4 -7.26 -5.19 0.56
CA ILE A 4 -7.43 -3.76 0.31
C ILE A 4 -6.82 -3.34 -1.03
N GLU A 5 -7.33 -2.27 -1.61
CA GLU A 5 -6.73 -1.56 -2.74
C GLU A 5 -6.51 -0.11 -2.32
N ILE A 6 -5.28 0.37 -2.45
CA ILE A 6 -4.93 1.77 -2.19
C ILE A 6 -4.56 2.46 -3.50
N GLU A 7 -4.96 3.72 -3.64
CA GLU A 7 -4.51 4.57 -4.74
C GLU A 7 -3.29 5.38 -4.28
N ARG A 8 -2.24 5.35 -5.09
CA ARG A 8 -1.03 6.16 -4.95
C ARG A 8 -0.70 6.87 -6.25
N ARG A 9 0.18 7.87 -6.16
CA ARG A 9 0.72 8.55 -7.32
C ARG A 9 2.24 8.48 -7.28
N CYS A 10 2.85 8.35 -8.45
CA CYS A 10 4.29 8.45 -8.54
C CYS A 10 4.74 9.82 -8.02
N SER A 11 5.72 9.81 -7.12
CA SER A 11 6.33 11.00 -6.51
C SER A 11 7.07 11.88 -7.51
N ASP A 12 7.38 11.35 -8.69
CA ASP A 12 8.02 12.12 -9.76
C ASP A 12 7.02 13.12 -10.38
N PRO A 13 7.27 14.44 -10.28
CA PRO A 13 6.35 15.46 -10.80
C PRO A 13 6.10 15.38 -12.31
N LEU A 14 7.05 14.82 -13.07
CA LEU A 14 6.91 14.65 -14.51
C LEU A 14 6.09 13.41 -14.86
N CYS A 15 6.07 12.40 -13.99
CA CYS A 15 5.28 11.19 -14.20
C CYS A 15 3.89 11.32 -13.59
N ASN A 16 3.81 11.51 -12.26
CA ASN A 16 2.57 11.64 -11.48
C ASN A 16 1.49 10.59 -11.80
N ALA A 17 1.90 9.44 -12.35
CA ALA A 17 1.01 8.38 -12.77
C ALA A 17 0.30 7.80 -11.54
N LYS A 18 -0.99 7.51 -11.69
CA LYS A 18 -1.75 6.80 -10.66
C LYS A 18 -1.32 5.34 -10.64
N ALA A 19 -1.10 4.81 -9.45
CA ALA A 19 -0.85 3.41 -9.20
C ALA A 19 -1.94 2.90 -8.25
N ARG A 20 -2.50 1.73 -8.57
CA ARG A 20 -3.39 1.00 -7.67
C ARG A 20 -2.59 -0.15 -7.10
N VAL A 21 -2.40 -0.14 -5.79
CA VAL A 21 -1.65 -1.18 -5.10
C VAL A 21 -2.66 -2.06 -4.38
N GLY A 22 -2.77 -3.30 -4.85
CA GLY A 22 -3.54 -4.32 -4.17
C GLY A 22 -2.69 -4.99 -3.10
N LEU A 23 -3.16 -5.01 -1.85
CA LEU A 23 -2.44 -5.61 -0.73
C LEU A 23 -3.29 -6.68 -0.04
N THR A 24 -2.65 -7.81 0.26
CA THR A 24 -3.15 -8.71 1.30
C THR A 24 -2.80 -8.18 2.69
N LYS A 25 -3.31 -8.82 3.75
CA LYS A 25 -2.94 -8.49 5.14
C LYS A 25 -1.43 -8.62 5.37
N GLU A 26 -0.80 -9.63 4.79
CA GLU A 26 0.64 -9.86 4.93
C GLU A 26 1.44 -8.81 4.16
N ASP A 27 1.06 -8.53 2.91
CA ASP A 27 1.75 -7.52 2.09
C ASP A 27 1.67 -6.13 2.72
N ALA A 28 0.51 -5.79 3.28
CA ALA A 28 0.32 -4.52 3.96
C ALA A 28 1.19 -4.36 5.22
N ARG A 29 1.41 -5.44 5.99
CA ARG A 29 2.35 -5.42 7.13
C ARG A 29 3.79 -5.17 6.69
N LEU A 30 4.14 -5.59 5.46
CA LEU A 30 5.47 -5.45 4.88
C LEU A 30 5.57 -4.27 3.90
N TYR A 31 4.49 -3.48 3.75
CA TYR A 31 4.40 -2.46 2.72
C TYR A 31 5.36 -1.30 3.00
N CYS A 32 6.30 -1.08 2.09
CA CYS A 32 7.32 -0.03 2.18
C CYS A 32 7.41 0.84 0.91
N GLY A 33 6.50 0.65 -0.04
CA GLY A 33 6.48 1.39 -1.28
C GLY A 33 5.93 0.60 -2.46
N PHE A 34 6.06 1.20 -3.63
CA PHE A 34 5.67 0.57 -4.90
C PHE A 34 6.58 1.01 -6.04
N GLU A 35 6.77 0.13 -7.02
CA GLU A 35 7.38 0.50 -8.29
C GLU A 35 6.32 1.12 -9.21
N CYS A 36 6.59 2.32 -9.75
CA CYS A 36 5.69 2.92 -10.72
C CYS A 36 5.77 2.15 -12.04
N GLU A 37 4.65 1.64 -12.54
CA GLU A 37 4.64 0.87 -13.79
C GLU A 37 5.05 1.70 -15.02
N GLN A 38 4.84 3.02 -14.97
CA GLN A 38 5.10 3.94 -16.08
C GLN A 38 6.58 4.30 -16.22
N CYS A 39 7.22 4.73 -15.12
CA CYS A 39 8.62 5.19 -15.14
C CYS A 39 9.61 4.22 -14.48
N LYS A 40 9.11 3.08 -13.95
CA LYS A 40 9.89 2.04 -13.26
C LYS A 40 10.69 2.55 -12.06
N ARG A 41 10.28 3.69 -11.50
CA ARG A 41 10.89 4.28 -10.32
C ARG A 41 10.27 3.68 -9.06
N TRP A 42 11.11 3.33 -8.09
CA TRP A 42 10.66 3.01 -6.74
C TRP A 42 10.13 4.26 -6.02
N ASN A 43 8.93 4.16 -5.45
CA ASN A 43 8.32 5.18 -4.61
C ASN A 43 8.24 4.62 -3.21
N SER A 44 9.12 5.09 -2.32
CA SER A 44 9.02 4.78 -0.90
C SER A 44 7.73 5.35 -0.35
N ASP A 45 6.93 4.50 0.29
CA ASP A 45 5.64 4.85 0.84
C ASP A 45 5.33 3.96 2.05
N SER A 46 4.42 4.39 2.91
CA SER A 46 3.95 3.61 4.04
C SER A 46 2.45 3.78 4.19
N LEU A 47 1.77 2.72 4.62
CA LEU A 47 0.35 2.83 4.94
C LEU A 47 0.16 3.75 6.14
N ASN A 48 -0.88 4.57 6.09
CA ASN A 48 -1.35 5.35 7.23
C ASN A 48 -2.74 4.86 7.68
N GLU A 49 -3.23 5.40 8.79
CA GLU A 49 -4.52 5.06 9.37
C GLU A 49 -5.71 5.21 8.40
N ARG A 50 -5.60 6.02 7.35
CA ARG A 50 -6.67 6.19 6.34
C ARG A 50 -6.64 5.12 5.26
N ASP A 51 -5.49 4.52 5.04
CA ASP A 51 -5.33 3.35 4.17
C ASP A 51 -5.76 2.07 4.88
N ALA A 52 -5.77 2.15 6.21
CA ALA A 52 -6.10 1.10 7.13
C ALA A 52 -7.59 1.08 7.46
N PRO A 53 -8.31 -0.01 7.13
CA PRO A 53 -9.66 -0.18 7.64
C PRO A 53 -9.65 -0.34 9.17
N ASP A 54 -10.65 0.20 9.86
CA ASP A 54 -10.76 0.15 11.33
C ASP A 54 -10.66 -1.27 11.91
N TRP A 55 -11.00 -2.31 11.13
CA TRP A 55 -10.88 -3.72 11.51
C TRP A 55 -9.44 -4.26 11.48
N TRP A 56 -8.42 -3.45 11.17
CA TRP A 56 -7.02 -3.91 11.22
C TRP A 56 -6.52 -4.15 12.65
N GLU A 57 -7.05 -3.43 13.64
CA GLU A 57 -6.70 -3.59 15.06
C GLU A 57 -7.13 -4.96 15.63
N GLU A 58 -8.24 -5.54 15.15
CA GLU A 58 -8.71 -6.87 15.56
C GLU A 58 -7.76 -8.02 15.12
N LEU A 59 -6.75 -7.74 14.31
CA LEU A 59 -5.78 -8.72 13.81
C LEU A 59 -4.44 -8.71 14.54
N ALA A 60 -4.29 -7.83 15.54
CA ALA A 60 -3.14 -7.83 16.44
C ALA A 60 -3.25 -8.91 17.54
N ILE A 61 -4.42 -9.56 17.70
CA ILE A 61 -4.66 -10.56 18.75
C ILE A 61 -5.39 -11.77 18.18
N THR A 62 -4.67 -12.62 17.45
CA THR A 62 -4.88 -14.08 17.50
C THR A 62 -3.59 -14.76 17.02
N ASP A 63 -2.53 -14.61 17.82
CA ASP A 63 -1.51 -15.67 17.94
C ASP A 63 -1.68 -16.22 19.36
N MET A 64 -2.55 -17.23 19.49
CA MET A 64 -2.60 -18.19 20.60
C MET A 64 -2.74 -19.58 20.02
#